data_AF-A0A9X6SDD5-F1
#
_entry.id   AF-A0A9X6SDD5-F1
#
_cell.length_a   1.000
_cell.length_b   1.000
_cell.length_c   1.000
_cell.angle_alpha   90.00
_cell.angle_beta   90.00
_cell.angle_gamma   90.00
#
_symmetry.space_group_name_H-M   'P 1'
#
loop_
_entity.id
_entity.type
_entity.pdbx_description
1 polymer ?
#
loop_
_entity_poly.entity_id
_entity_poly.type
_entity_poly.pdbx_seq_one_letter_code
_entity_poly.pdbx_strand_id
1 'polypeptide(L)'
;MNELKNMTKEELLDELESKGICVVLDNNLDDYMDYLNDIYEAFNEIVDDVEDNYFNEPTNEQLQESWSNRVRAGLDEEDFEEELAKKLARELYYEDCILNELSIGNARKFLRWLDDKSRFFTYVDLKSGKKSVDLVEYHPCTNLESYLLEDKQALELVFFGK
;
A
#
# COMPACT_ATOMS: atom_id res chain seq x y z
N MET A 1 -7.37 12.62 26.68
CA MET A 1 -6.29 13.59 26.42
C MET A 1 -5.68 13.13 25.11
N ASN A 2 -5.61 13.96 24.07
CA ASN A 2 -5.04 13.47 22.81
C ASN A 2 -3.51 13.50 22.93
N GLU A 3 -2.91 12.35 23.21
CA GLU A 3 -1.47 12.17 23.46
C GLU A 3 -0.64 12.64 22.25
N LEU A 4 -1.18 12.49 21.03
CA LEU A 4 -0.57 12.97 19.79
C LEU A 4 -0.24 14.46 19.84
N LYS A 5 -1.13 15.31 20.41
CA LYS A 5 -0.96 16.77 20.39
C LYS A 5 0.22 17.27 21.23
N ASN A 6 0.77 16.43 22.09
CA ASN A 6 1.92 16.77 22.93
C ASN A 6 3.24 16.22 22.37
N MET A 7 3.19 15.36 21.35
CA MET A 7 4.38 14.80 20.72
C MET A 7 5.06 15.84 19.83
N THR A 8 6.39 15.83 19.86
CA THR A 8 7.21 16.41 18.80
C THR A 8 7.08 15.59 17.52
N LYS A 9 7.50 16.15 16.39
CA LYS A 9 7.51 15.43 15.11
C LYS A 9 8.40 14.17 15.18
N GLU A 10 9.54 14.23 15.86
CA GLU A 10 10.44 13.08 16.01
C GLU A 10 9.78 11.97 16.85
N GLU A 11 9.18 12.32 18.00
CA GLU A 11 8.45 11.35 18.83
C GLU A 11 7.28 10.70 18.08
N LEU A 12 6.57 11.46 17.24
CA LEU A 12 5.49 10.90 16.42
C LEU A 12 6.03 9.92 15.36
N LEU A 13 7.14 10.25 14.69
CA LEU A 13 7.75 9.35 13.71
C LEU A 13 8.21 8.04 14.36
N ASP A 14 8.88 8.13 15.52
CA ASP A 14 9.32 6.97 16.29
C ASP A 14 8.14 6.08 16.71
N GLU A 15 7.03 6.69 17.18
CA GLU A 15 5.84 5.94 17.59
C GLU A 15 5.15 5.29 16.37
N LEU A 16 5.00 6.01 15.25
CA LEU A 16 4.42 5.47 14.01
C LEU A 16 5.24 4.28 13.50
N GLU A 17 6.56 4.42 13.41
CA GLU A 17 7.46 3.33 13.02
C GLU A 17 7.36 2.13 13.97
N SER A 18 7.28 2.36 15.29
CA SER A 18 7.13 1.28 16.28
C SER A 18 5.83 0.48 16.14
N LYS A 19 4.80 1.05 15.50
CA LYS A 19 3.54 0.37 15.18
C LYS A 19 3.51 -0.24 13.78
N GLY A 20 4.58 -0.08 13.00
CA GLY A 20 4.62 -0.51 11.61
C GLY A 20 3.78 0.38 10.69
N ILE A 21 3.61 1.67 11.04
CA ILE A 21 2.93 2.64 10.19
C ILE A 21 3.96 3.30 9.28
N CYS A 22 3.78 3.13 7.98
CA CYS A 22 4.56 3.81 6.96
C CYS A 22 4.30 5.31 6.96
N VAL A 23 5.36 6.10 6.84
CA VAL A 23 5.28 7.55 6.66
C VAL A 23 5.95 7.93 5.35
N VAL A 24 5.15 8.30 4.36
CA VAL A 24 5.62 8.77 3.05
C VAL A 24 5.58 10.29 3.02
N LEU A 25 6.74 10.91 2.83
CA LEU A 25 6.87 12.36 2.76
C LEU A 25 6.82 12.82 1.28
N ASP A 26 5.97 13.80 0.98
CA ASP A 26 5.94 14.49 -0.32
C ASP A 26 5.92 13.57 -1.57
N ASN A 27 5.18 12.44 -1.51
CA ASN A 27 5.02 11.48 -2.61
C ASN A 27 6.35 10.96 -3.20
N ASN A 28 7.35 10.71 -2.35
CA ASN A 28 8.56 10.03 -2.79
C ASN A 28 8.25 8.55 -3.04
N LEU A 29 8.56 8.03 -4.23
CA LEU A 29 8.34 6.62 -4.58
C LEU A 29 9.14 5.70 -3.65
N ASP A 30 10.37 6.10 -3.29
CA ASP A 30 11.24 5.30 -2.42
C ASP A 30 10.58 5.01 -1.07
N ASP A 31 9.82 5.97 -0.52
CA ASP A 31 9.15 5.79 0.77
C ASP A 31 8.00 4.76 0.69
N TYR A 32 7.33 4.63 -0.48
CA TYR A 32 6.33 3.57 -0.71
C TYR A 32 6.98 2.19 -0.90
N MET A 33 8.21 2.13 -1.42
CA MET A 33 8.90 0.85 -1.68
C MET A 33 9.14 0.07 -0.39
N ASP A 34 9.39 0.75 0.72
CA ASP A 34 9.62 0.13 2.03
C ASP A 34 8.39 -0.64 2.55
N TYR A 35 7.19 -0.30 2.07
CA TYR A 35 5.91 -0.90 2.47
C TYR A 35 5.13 -1.52 1.31
N LEU A 36 5.80 -1.70 0.17
CA LEU A 36 5.19 -2.21 -1.03
C LEU A 36 4.60 -3.61 -0.83
N ASN A 37 5.29 -4.46 -0.06
CA ASN A 37 4.82 -5.80 0.28
C ASN A 37 3.49 -5.77 1.04
N ASP A 38 3.35 -4.87 2.02
CA ASP A 38 2.12 -4.73 2.81
C ASP A 38 0.94 -4.27 1.95
N ILE A 39 1.20 -3.33 1.03
CA ILE A 39 0.21 -2.87 0.05
C ILE A 39 -0.22 -4.02 -0.88
N TYR A 40 0.72 -4.85 -1.33
CA TYR A 40 0.43 -6.02 -2.17
C TYR A 40 -0.36 -7.09 -1.43
N GLU A 41 0.03 -7.42 -0.21
CA GLU A 41 -0.68 -8.39 0.61
C GLU A 41 -2.11 -7.92 0.87
N ALA A 42 -2.28 -6.66 1.30
CA ALA A 42 -3.59 -6.07 1.51
C ALA A 42 -4.49 -6.12 0.27
N PHE A 43 -3.92 -5.89 -0.92
CA PHE A 43 -4.64 -6.00 -2.19
C PHE A 43 -5.01 -7.44 -2.52
N ASN A 44 -4.06 -8.37 -2.43
CA ASN A 44 -4.25 -9.78 -2.76
C ASN A 44 -5.25 -10.48 -1.83
N GLU A 45 -5.40 -10.01 -0.59
CA GLU A 45 -6.42 -10.52 0.33
C GLU A 45 -7.86 -10.22 -0.14
N ILE A 46 -8.07 -9.13 -0.89
CA ILE A 46 -9.42 -8.67 -1.27
C ILE A 46 -9.74 -8.86 -2.75
N VAL A 47 -8.74 -9.11 -3.59
CA VAL A 47 -8.85 -9.06 -5.06
C VAL A 47 -9.93 -10.00 -5.62
N ASP A 48 -10.15 -11.14 -4.97
CA ASP A 48 -11.13 -12.16 -5.38
C ASP A 48 -12.54 -11.90 -4.84
N ASP A 49 -12.66 -11.07 -3.80
CA ASP A 49 -13.91 -10.86 -3.07
C ASP A 49 -14.62 -9.53 -3.44
N VAL A 50 -13.93 -8.63 -4.15
CA VAL A 50 -14.45 -7.30 -4.50
C VAL A 50 -15.00 -7.27 -5.92
N GLU A 51 -16.28 -6.92 -6.07
CA GLU A 51 -16.97 -6.81 -7.37
C GLU A 51 -16.44 -5.64 -8.24
N ASP A 52 -16.12 -4.50 -7.62
CA ASP A 52 -15.60 -3.29 -8.29
C ASP A 52 -14.08 -3.16 -8.06
N ASN A 53 -13.31 -4.05 -8.66
CA ASN A 53 -11.86 -4.07 -8.53
C ASN A 53 -11.21 -2.81 -9.17
N TYR A 54 -10.14 -2.29 -8.54
CA TYR A 54 -9.39 -1.15 -9.08
C TYR A 54 -8.68 -1.50 -10.39
N PHE A 55 -8.18 -2.72 -10.50
CA PHE A 55 -7.54 -3.24 -11.70
C PHE A 55 -8.49 -4.20 -12.41
N ASN A 56 -8.34 -4.28 -13.74
CA ASN A 56 -9.06 -5.29 -14.50
C ASN A 56 -8.52 -6.69 -14.16
N GLU A 57 -9.37 -7.69 -14.28
CA GLU A 57 -8.93 -9.08 -14.29
C GLU A 57 -7.94 -9.29 -15.45
N PRO A 58 -6.76 -9.87 -15.21
CA PRO A 58 -5.77 -10.06 -16.26
C PRO A 58 -6.27 -11.03 -17.32
N THR A 59 -5.93 -10.74 -18.58
CA THR A 59 -6.12 -11.70 -19.65
C THR A 59 -5.05 -12.81 -19.59
N ASN A 60 -5.31 -13.96 -20.20
CA ASN A 60 -4.31 -15.02 -20.32
C ASN A 60 -3.01 -14.53 -20.99
N GLU A 61 -3.09 -13.61 -21.95
CA GLU A 61 -1.92 -13.04 -22.62
C GLU A 61 -1.07 -12.22 -21.63
N GLN A 62 -1.72 -11.43 -20.76
CA GLN A 62 -1.04 -10.65 -19.73
C GLN A 62 -0.39 -11.56 -18.67
N LEU A 63 -1.07 -12.62 -18.25
CA LEU A 63 -0.49 -13.60 -17.32
C LEU A 63 0.73 -14.31 -17.93
N GLN A 64 0.64 -14.71 -19.20
CA GLN A 64 1.77 -15.30 -19.93
C GLN A 64 2.95 -14.34 -20.06
N GLU A 65 2.69 -13.05 -20.28
CA GLU A 65 3.73 -12.03 -20.35
C GLU A 65 4.42 -11.84 -18.99
N SER A 66 3.67 -11.66 -17.91
CA SER A 66 4.20 -11.55 -16.54
C SER A 66 5.03 -12.78 -16.15
N TRP A 67 4.57 -13.99 -16.50
CA TRP A 67 5.35 -15.22 -16.28
C TRP A 67 6.63 -15.26 -17.12
N SER A 68 6.53 -14.96 -18.42
CA SER A 68 7.66 -14.96 -19.34
C SER A 68 8.74 -13.96 -18.92
N ASN A 69 8.38 -12.86 -18.28
CA ASN A 69 9.34 -11.91 -17.71
C ASN A 69 10.23 -12.56 -16.64
N ARG A 70 9.65 -13.37 -15.75
CA ARG A 70 10.39 -14.06 -14.69
C ARG A 70 11.26 -15.18 -15.20
N VAL A 71 10.76 -15.97 -16.14
CA VAL A 71 11.56 -16.99 -16.83
C VAL A 71 12.76 -16.36 -17.51
N ARG A 72 12.57 -15.23 -18.22
CA ARG A 72 13.68 -14.48 -18.84
C ARG A 72 14.66 -13.89 -17.83
N ALA A 73 14.20 -13.55 -16.63
CA ALA A 73 15.04 -13.11 -15.53
C ALA A 73 15.77 -14.27 -14.82
N GLY A 74 15.47 -15.52 -15.18
CA GLY A 74 16.06 -16.73 -14.58
C GLY A 74 15.50 -17.05 -13.18
N LEU A 75 14.29 -16.57 -12.87
CA LEU A 75 13.66 -16.76 -11.57
C LEU A 75 12.75 -18.00 -11.50
N ASP A 76 12.26 -18.48 -12.65
CA ASP A 76 11.30 -19.58 -12.75
C ASP A 76 11.50 -20.39 -14.05
N GLU A 77 10.84 -21.55 -14.14
CA GLU A 77 10.88 -22.47 -15.29
C GLU A 77 9.80 -22.17 -16.34
N GLU A 78 9.99 -22.64 -17.59
CA GLU A 78 9.13 -22.32 -18.73
C GLU A 78 7.67 -22.81 -18.62
N ASP A 79 7.38 -23.77 -17.73
CA ASP A 79 6.07 -24.43 -17.65
C ASP A 79 5.01 -23.56 -16.95
N PHE A 80 4.23 -22.83 -17.76
CA PHE A 80 3.15 -21.95 -17.30
C PHE A 80 1.81 -22.66 -16.97
N GLU A 81 1.60 -23.89 -17.44
CA GLU A 81 0.29 -24.56 -17.40
C GLU A 81 -0.15 -25.03 -16.00
N GLU A 82 0.76 -25.10 -15.03
CA GLU A 82 0.42 -25.50 -13.66
C GLU A 82 -0.47 -24.44 -12.98
N GLU A 83 -1.51 -24.87 -12.26
CA GLU A 83 -2.40 -23.95 -11.53
C GLU A 83 -1.63 -23.03 -10.55
N LEU A 84 -0.53 -23.53 -10.00
CA LEU A 84 0.39 -22.74 -9.18
C LEU A 84 1.08 -21.63 -10.00
N ALA A 85 1.55 -21.92 -11.21
CA ALA A 85 2.19 -20.95 -12.10
C ALA A 85 1.21 -19.85 -12.54
N LYS A 86 -0.05 -20.21 -12.82
CA LYS A 86 -1.11 -19.22 -13.12
C LYS A 86 -1.42 -18.31 -11.94
N LYS A 87 -1.49 -18.88 -10.73
CA LYS A 87 -1.71 -18.10 -9.51
C LYS A 87 -0.57 -17.11 -9.27
N LEU A 88 0.68 -17.58 -9.35
CA LEU A 88 1.86 -16.73 -9.22
C LEU A 88 1.90 -15.64 -10.29
N ALA A 89 1.63 -15.98 -11.55
CA ALA A 89 1.57 -15.00 -12.64
C ALA A 89 0.53 -13.90 -12.40
N ARG A 90 -0.59 -14.24 -11.77
CA ARG A 90 -1.63 -13.28 -11.39
C ARG A 90 -1.17 -12.36 -10.27
N GLU A 91 -0.54 -12.90 -9.23
CA GLU A 91 0.05 -12.10 -8.15
C GLU A 91 1.07 -11.09 -8.72
N LEU A 92 1.93 -11.53 -9.64
CA LEU A 92 2.94 -10.70 -10.29
C LEU A 92 2.34 -9.61 -11.17
N TYR A 93 1.29 -9.95 -11.93
CA TYR A 93 0.57 -8.99 -12.75
C TYR A 93 0.03 -7.84 -11.89
N TYR A 94 -0.55 -8.14 -10.74
CA TYR A 94 -1.08 -7.11 -9.86
C TYR A 94 0.03 -6.33 -9.14
N GLU A 95 1.12 -6.98 -8.74
CA GLU A 95 2.33 -6.32 -8.25
C GLU A 95 2.83 -5.27 -9.26
N ASP A 96 2.96 -5.64 -10.55
CA ASP A 96 3.33 -4.71 -11.61
C ASP A 96 2.33 -3.55 -11.76
N CYS A 97 1.02 -3.83 -11.67
CA CYS A 97 -0.03 -2.81 -11.77
C CYS A 97 0.03 -1.81 -10.62
N ILE A 98 0.21 -2.29 -9.39
CA ILE A 98 0.31 -1.46 -8.19
C ILE A 98 1.57 -0.62 -8.23
N LEU A 99 2.73 -1.22 -8.55
CA LEU A 99 3.98 -0.48 -8.71
C LEU A 99 3.84 0.65 -9.72
N ASN A 100 3.16 0.39 -10.83
CA ASN A 100 2.89 1.41 -11.84
C ASN A 100 2.00 2.55 -11.31
N GLU A 101 0.91 2.25 -10.60
CA GLU A 101 0.05 3.28 -9.99
C GLU A 101 0.80 4.15 -8.97
N LEU A 102 1.67 3.55 -8.17
CA LEU A 102 2.53 4.27 -7.24
C LEU A 102 3.51 5.18 -7.99
N SER A 103 4.15 4.65 -9.05
CA SER A 103 5.19 5.35 -9.81
C SER A 103 4.68 6.52 -10.66
N ILE A 104 3.46 6.42 -11.21
CA ILE A 104 2.89 7.47 -12.09
C ILE A 104 2.13 8.57 -11.31
N GLY A 105 2.19 8.55 -9.98
CA GLY A 105 1.58 9.55 -9.12
C GLY A 105 0.09 9.33 -8.84
N ASN A 106 -0.45 8.16 -9.15
CA ASN A 106 -1.82 7.77 -8.80
C ASN A 106 -1.93 7.11 -7.42
N ALA A 107 -0.81 6.94 -6.69
CA ALA A 107 -0.74 6.29 -5.38
C ALA A 107 -1.93 6.59 -4.47
N ARG A 108 -2.21 7.87 -4.20
CA ARG A 108 -3.31 8.28 -3.30
C ARG A 108 -4.68 7.80 -3.73
N LYS A 109 -4.95 7.75 -5.04
CA LYS A 109 -6.25 7.29 -5.55
C LYS A 109 -6.40 5.79 -5.33
N PHE A 110 -5.34 5.03 -5.62
CA PHE A 110 -5.29 3.60 -5.40
C PHE A 110 -5.37 3.25 -3.90
N LEU A 111 -4.55 3.87 -3.06
CA LEU A 111 -4.51 3.60 -1.61
C LEU A 111 -5.82 3.95 -0.90
N ARG A 112 -6.51 5.02 -1.32
CA ARG A 112 -7.87 5.33 -0.84
C ARG A 112 -8.89 4.27 -1.24
N TRP A 113 -8.78 3.71 -2.44
CA TRP A 113 -9.65 2.62 -2.84
C TRP A 113 -9.33 1.36 -2.02
N LEU A 114 -8.06 1.08 -1.77
CA LEU A 114 -7.65 -0.08 -0.97
C LEU A 114 -8.14 0.03 0.48
N ASP A 115 -8.05 1.21 1.08
CA ASP A 115 -8.60 1.55 2.41
C ASP A 115 -10.14 1.43 2.46
N ASP A 116 -10.86 1.83 1.40
CA ASP A 116 -12.31 1.65 1.32
C ASP A 116 -12.74 0.17 1.22
N LYS A 117 -11.89 -0.69 0.63
CA LYS A 117 -12.23 -2.09 0.35
C LYS A 117 -11.65 -3.10 1.35
N SER A 118 -10.46 -2.84 1.88
CA SER A 118 -9.78 -3.74 2.79
C SER A 118 -9.95 -3.28 4.23
N ARG A 119 -10.61 -4.11 5.03
CA ARG A 119 -10.77 -3.88 6.48
C ARG A 119 -9.46 -3.93 7.27
N PHE A 120 -8.38 -4.41 6.66
CA PHE A 120 -7.07 -4.59 7.31
C PHE A 120 -6.07 -3.52 6.88
N PHE A 121 -6.46 -2.65 5.96
CA PHE A 121 -5.62 -1.60 5.41
C PHE A 121 -6.16 -0.26 5.84
N THR A 122 -5.28 0.64 6.28
CA THR A 122 -5.65 2.02 6.62
C THR A 122 -4.76 3.00 5.87
N TYR A 123 -5.38 3.99 5.23
CA TYR A 123 -4.69 5.06 4.53
C TYR A 123 -5.17 6.44 4.97
N VAL A 124 -4.23 7.27 5.42
CA VAL A 124 -4.50 8.67 5.81
C VAL A 124 -3.62 9.63 5.01
N ASP A 125 -4.24 10.51 4.22
CA ASP A 125 -3.52 11.61 3.56
C ASP A 125 -3.60 12.92 4.36
N LEU A 126 -2.47 13.45 4.79
CA LEU A 126 -2.35 14.72 5.49
C LEU A 126 -1.84 15.80 4.54
N LYS A 127 -2.43 17.00 4.58
CA LYS A 127 -2.05 18.09 3.66
C LYS A 127 -1.98 19.44 4.35
N SER A 128 -0.89 20.17 4.14
CA SER A 128 -0.75 21.56 4.56
C SER A 128 -0.03 22.39 3.50
N GLY A 129 -0.81 23.20 2.77
CA GLY A 129 -0.30 23.99 1.65
C GLY A 129 0.25 23.11 0.52
N LYS A 130 1.57 23.15 0.31
CA LYS A 130 2.28 22.33 -0.69
C LYS A 130 2.87 21.05 -0.13
N LYS A 131 2.88 20.88 1.19
CA LYS A 131 3.44 19.71 1.86
C LYS A 131 2.36 18.66 2.04
N SER A 132 2.76 17.41 1.96
CA SER A 132 1.87 16.29 2.24
C SER A 132 2.60 15.14 2.89
N VAL A 133 1.86 14.41 3.72
CA VAL A 133 2.32 13.18 4.36
C VAL A 133 1.24 12.14 4.11
N ASP A 134 1.64 11.00 3.58
CA ASP A 134 0.77 9.84 3.43
C ASP A 134 1.14 8.84 4.51
N LEU A 135 0.15 8.34 5.23
CA LEU A 135 0.31 7.32 6.27
C LEU A 135 -0.38 6.05 5.79
N VAL A 136 0.35 4.93 5.81
CA VAL A 136 -0.14 3.61 5.37
C VAL A 136 0.08 2.62 6.50
N GLU A 137 -0.94 1.83 6.79
CA GLU A 137 -0.91 0.84 7.85
C GLU A 137 -1.63 -0.44 7.37
N TYR A 138 -1.03 -1.61 7.61
CA TYR A 138 -1.60 -2.91 7.26
C TYR A 138 -1.55 -3.86 8.46
N HIS A 139 -2.69 -4.43 8.85
CA HIS A 139 -2.87 -5.27 10.03
C HIS A 139 -3.58 -6.60 9.71
N PRO A 140 -2.92 -7.55 9.04
CA PRO A 140 -3.54 -8.81 8.63
C PRO A 140 -3.98 -9.69 9.82
N CYS A 141 -3.35 -9.52 10.98
CA CYS A 141 -3.51 -10.41 12.13
C CYS A 141 -4.34 -9.84 13.28
N THR A 142 -4.80 -8.59 13.19
CA THR A 142 -5.51 -7.91 14.28
C THR A 142 -6.51 -6.90 13.76
N ASN A 143 -7.75 -6.91 14.27
CA ASN A 143 -8.75 -5.83 14.08
C ASN A 143 -8.35 -4.52 14.82
N LEU A 144 -7.05 -4.23 14.94
CA LEU A 144 -6.55 -3.05 15.63
C LEU A 144 -6.46 -1.92 14.62
N GLU A 145 -7.50 -1.10 14.53
CA GLU A 145 -7.32 0.27 14.07
C GLU A 145 -6.36 0.93 15.06
N SER A 146 -5.19 1.37 14.59
CA SER A 146 -4.29 2.12 15.46
C SER A 146 -4.93 3.48 15.75
N TYR A 147 -5.17 3.75 17.04
CA TYR A 147 -5.68 5.04 17.52
C TYR A 147 -4.83 6.24 17.03
N LEU A 148 -3.59 5.99 16.59
CA LEU A 148 -2.68 7.01 16.08
C LEU A 148 -3.19 7.64 14.78
N LEU A 149 -3.94 6.90 13.95
CA LEU A 149 -4.45 7.39 12.66
C LEU A 149 -5.83 8.05 12.75
N GLU A 150 -6.51 7.98 13.90
CA GLU A 150 -7.88 8.46 14.08
C GLU A 150 -8.00 10.01 14.09
N ASP A 151 -7.10 10.73 14.78
CA ASP A 151 -7.16 12.20 14.89
C ASP A 151 -6.28 12.88 13.83
N LYS A 152 -6.82 12.94 12.60
CA LYS A 152 -6.20 13.64 11.47
C LYS A 152 -5.78 15.08 11.80
N GLN A 153 -6.56 15.82 12.59
CA GLN A 153 -6.23 17.21 12.94
C GLN A 153 -5.01 17.27 13.87
N ALA A 154 -4.91 16.36 14.83
CA ALA A 154 -3.74 16.27 15.69
C ALA A 154 -2.49 15.88 14.90
N LEU A 155 -2.59 14.92 13.99
CA LEU A 155 -1.49 14.54 13.10
C LEU A 155 -1.03 15.72 12.25
N GLU A 156 -1.95 16.45 11.60
CA GLU A 156 -1.63 17.65 10.82
C GLU A 156 -0.94 18.73 11.68
N LEU A 157 -1.39 18.90 12.93
CA LEU A 157 -0.76 19.84 13.87
C LEU A 157 0.66 19.42 14.24
N VAL A 158 0.96 18.14 14.41
CA VAL A 158 2.32 17.68 14.74
C VAL A 158 3.23 17.72 13.51
N PHE A 159 2.75 17.25 12.36
CA PHE A 159 3.54 17.21 11.12
C PHE A 159 3.82 18.59 10.52
N PHE A 160 2.88 19.52 10.65
CA PHE A 160 2.94 20.83 9.99
C PHE A 160 2.84 22.02 10.94
N GLY A 161 2.64 21.78 12.24
CA GLY A 161 2.74 22.81 13.27
C GLY A 161 4.14 23.41 13.33
N LYS A 162 4.20 24.63 13.85
CA LYS A 162 5.44 25.41 13.93
C LYS A 162 6.35 24.92 15.04
#